data_AF-A0A839W4W0-F1
#
_entry.id   AF-A0A839W4W0-F1
#
_cell.length_a   1.000
_cell.length_b   1.000
_cell.length_c   1.000
_cell.angle_alpha   90.00
_cell.angle_beta   90.00
_cell.angle_gamma   90.00
#
_symmetry.space_group_name_H-M   'P 1'
#
loop_
_entity.id
_entity.type
_entity.pdbx_description
1 polymer ?
#
loop_
_entity_poly.entity_id
_entity_poly.type
_entity_poly.pdbx_seq_one_letter_code
_entity_poly.pdbx_strand_id
1 'polypeptide(L)'
;MSTLKADDVRKAAQKHGWMDIHARLIGNRLDGRIFQKAPGKGRSTCPIHGTSQKNGRGDGFRFFRDADTSGGGVCNTCGKFADGFRLLMEVEGWTFPEALEEVARIVGIDVESGRVRKDAPPPRVRPKVEAKPPNDTFIRNLLRRAWAEAVPVTDPLAAPLMRYLMRRKLSIEPIAELQNFRFHPSLDYIDDDGVVVGQFPALLMGVSDALGRPATIHRTYLTENGEKAPVDEPKKVFPLPNDRSLVMPVEHPRFGGMMVDGGAFIRMGEPQNGVLGVAEGFETALAVHLATGMTVWPCVCADLMERFIPPEGVEQVVIWGDLDRSGRGREAAQRLKANAWDMGRKALVFMPSLSIPDDEKGVDWHDVWVMHGQAGFPRFRKEHKEQQAVMPMAVGDVGLRYAGQGEENLEPACVQTPCPTVENEGVRGLVAERSMRAPASRPSFLDRLRSFVKF
;
A
#
# COMPACT_ATOMS: atom_id res chain seq x y z
N MET A 1 -28.76 -18.95 46.37
CA MET A 1 -28.00 -17.90 45.67
C MET A 1 -26.93 -18.60 44.87
N SER A 2 -26.94 -18.42 43.54
CA SER A 2 -25.95 -18.99 42.64
C SER A 2 -24.54 -18.55 43.07
N THR A 3 -23.62 -19.51 43.25
CA THR A 3 -22.20 -19.24 43.58
C THR A 3 -21.33 -19.09 42.35
N LEU A 4 -21.93 -18.94 41.15
CA LEU A 4 -21.21 -18.78 39.89
C LEU A 4 -20.45 -17.46 39.86
N LYS A 5 -19.12 -17.55 39.73
CA LYS A 5 -18.28 -16.39 39.44
C LYS A 5 -18.18 -16.19 37.93
N ALA A 6 -18.57 -15.02 37.45
CA ALA A 6 -18.60 -14.71 36.02
C ALA A 6 -17.23 -14.89 35.33
N ASP A 7 -16.14 -14.55 36.02
CA ASP A 7 -14.78 -14.68 35.50
C ASP A 7 -14.35 -16.14 35.30
N ASP A 8 -14.82 -17.05 36.16
CA ASP A 8 -14.50 -18.47 36.04
C ASP A 8 -15.22 -19.09 34.84
N VAL A 9 -16.48 -18.71 34.62
CA VAL A 9 -17.25 -19.13 33.44
C VAL A 9 -16.67 -18.53 32.15
N ARG A 10 -16.24 -17.26 32.17
CA ARG A 10 -15.56 -16.61 31.02
C ARG A 10 -14.27 -17.35 30.62
N LYS A 11 -13.40 -17.64 31.58
CA LYS A 11 -12.16 -18.38 31.34
C LYS A 11 -12.44 -19.81 30.84
N ALA A 12 -13.43 -20.47 31.42
CA ALA A 12 -13.85 -21.80 30.99
C ALA A 12 -14.42 -21.78 29.56
N ALA A 13 -15.24 -20.78 29.22
CA ALA A 13 -15.80 -20.61 27.88
C ALA A 13 -14.72 -20.35 26.82
N GLN A 14 -13.75 -19.48 27.11
CA GLN A 14 -12.61 -19.23 26.22
C GLN A 14 -11.77 -20.49 26.00
N LYS A 15 -11.55 -21.30 27.05
CA LYS A 15 -10.83 -22.58 26.95
C LYS A 15 -11.64 -23.65 26.19
N HIS A 16 -12.97 -23.66 26.35
CA HIS A 16 -13.86 -24.59 25.68
C HIS A 16 -14.03 -24.27 24.18
N GLY A 17 -13.93 -22.99 23.83
CA GLY A 17 -14.10 -22.49 22.47
C GLY A 17 -15.53 -21.99 22.25
N TRP A 18 -15.66 -20.67 22.07
CA TRP A 18 -16.97 -20.03 21.94
C TRP A 18 -17.76 -20.48 20.72
N MET A 19 -17.08 -20.91 19.66
CA MET A 19 -17.76 -21.41 18.46
C MET A 19 -18.51 -22.73 18.70
N ASP A 20 -18.06 -23.60 19.62
CA ASP A 20 -18.81 -24.81 20.01
C ASP A 20 -20.00 -24.43 20.90
N ILE A 21 -19.81 -23.48 21.82
CA ILE A 21 -20.86 -22.97 22.71
C ILE A 21 -22.01 -22.38 21.88
N HIS A 22 -21.72 -21.49 20.92
CA HIS A 22 -22.73 -20.93 20.03
C HIS A 22 -23.40 -21.99 19.15
N ALA A 23 -22.65 -22.97 18.64
CA ALA A 23 -23.23 -24.05 17.84
C ALA A 23 -24.25 -24.88 18.63
N ARG A 24 -24.06 -25.02 19.94
CA ARG A 24 -24.99 -25.74 20.82
C ARG A 24 -26.18 -24.90 21.26
N LEU A 25 -25.96 -23.63 21.61
CA LEU A 25 -27.00 -22.77 22.19
C LEU A 25 -27.86 -22.10 21.12
N ILE A 26 -27.27 -21.62 20.04
CA ILE A 26 -27.96 -20.83 18.99
C ILE A 26 -27.75 -21.39 17.58
N GLY A 27 -27.21 -22.62 17.46
CA GLY A 27 -26.90 -23.21 16.16
C GLY A 27 -28.11 -23.48 15.27
N ASN A 28 -29.29 -23.67 15.87
CA ASN A 28 -30.58 -23.79 15.17
C ASN A 28 -31.13 -22.45 14.65
N ARG A 29 -30.62 -21.30 15.15
CA ARG A 29 -30.97 -19.95 14.70
C ARG A 29 -30.10 -19.46 13.55
N LEU A 30 -29.02 -20.18 13.24
CA LEU A 30 -28.00 -19.81 12.27
C LEU A 30 -27.89 -20.87 11.16
N ASP A 31 -27.40 -20.49 9.98
CA ASP A 31 -27.04 -21.47 8.95
C ASP A 31 -25.85 -22.30 9.45
N GLY A 32 -26.03 -23.60 9.63
CA GLY A 32 -25.00 -24.52 10.13
C GLY A 32 -23.66 -24.47 9.37
N ARG A 33 -23.65 -24.02 8.11
CA ARG A 33 -22.42 -23.80 7.33
C ARG A 33 -21.52 -22.72 7.91
N ILE A 34 -22.04 -21.78 8.70
CA ILE A 34 -21.24 -20.77 9.40
C ILE A 34 -20.24 -21.42 10.37
N PHE A 35 -20.60 -22.56 10.96
CA PHE A 35 -19.78 -23.31 11.90
C PHE A 35 -18.81 -24.27 11.22
N GLN A 36 -18.94 -24.49 9.91
CA GLN A 36 -18.02 -25.33 9.12
C GLN A 36 -16.85 -24.51 8.53
N LYS A 37 -16.92 -23.18 8.61
CA LYS A 37 -15.89 -22.25 8.13
C LYS A 37 -15.12 -21.67 9.31
N ALA A 38 -13.92 -21.16 9.04
CA ALA A 38 -13.16 -20.39 10.02
C ALA A 38 -13.96 -19.13 10.46
N PRO A 39 -13.85 -18.69 11.73
CA PRO A 39 -14.49 -17.46 12.19
C PRO A 39 -14.17 -16.26 11.28
N GLY A 40 -15.12 -15.35 11.10
CA GLY A 40 -15.01 -14.25 10.13
C GLY A 40 -15.36 -14.60 8.68
N LYS A 41 -15.21 -15.87 8.25
CA LYS A 41 -15.42 -16.28 6.84
C LYS A 41 -16.80 -16.85 6.54
N GLY A 42 -17.51 -17.32 7.57
CA GLY A 42 -18.89 -17.78 7.45
C GLY A 42 -19.88 -16.62 7.52
N ARG A 43 -20.95 -16.70 6.73
CA ARG A 43 -22.10 -15.80 6.83
C ARG A 43 -23.36 -16.60 7.10
N SER A 44 -24.25 -16.02 7.88
CA SER A 44 -25.60 -16.52 8.15
C SER A 44 -26.59 -15.37 8.03
N THR A 45 -27.85 -15.70 7.79
CA THR A 45 -28.96 -14.78 8.08
C THR A 45 -28.87 -14.34 9.54
N CYS A 46 -29.18 -13.06 9.80
CA CYS A 46 -29.13 -12.54 11.16
C CYS A 46 -30.19 -13.25 12.01
N PRO A 47 -29.81 -13.85 13.15
CA PRO A 47 -30.75 -14.56 14.02
C PRO A 47 -31.74 -13.63 14.74
N ILE A 48 -31.46 -12.31 14.78
CA ILE A 48 -32.27 -11.31 15.49
C ILE A 48 -33.35 -10.73 14.59
N HIS A 49 -32.99 -10.22 13.40
CA HIS A 49 -33.94 -9.53 12.50
C HIS A 49 -34.27 -10.31 11.23
N GLY A 50 -33.64 -11.46 10.98
CA GLY A 50 -33.88 -12.26 9.78
C GLY A 50 -33.25 -11.67 8.51
N THR A 51 -34.02 -11.64 7.42
CA THR A 51 -33.65 -11.11 6.10
C THR A 51 -34.75 -10.18 5.61
N SER A 52 -34.37 -9.04 5.05
CA SER A 52 -35.28 -8.11 4.37
C SER A 52 -35.53 -8.45 2.89
N GLN A 53 -34.73 -9.34 2.28
CA GLN A 53 -34.81 -9.62 0.84
C GLN A 53 -35.54 -10.94 0.48
N LYS A 54 -36.42 -10.87 -0.53
CA LYS A 54 -37.25 -11.98 -1.06
C LYS A 54 -36.48 -13.17 -1.64
N ASN A 55 -35.18 -13.03 -1.90
CA ASN A 55 -34.29 -14.01 -2.52
C ASN A 55 -33.40 -14.77 -1.51
N GLY A 56 -33.62 -14.59 -0.19
CA GLY A 56 -33.09 -15.46 0.85
C GLY A 56 -31.58 -15.37 1.13
N ARG A 57 -30.86 -14.40 0.55
CA ARG A 57 -29.48 -14.10 0.90
C ARG A 57 -29.48 -13.09 2.06
N GLY A 58 -29.43 -13.60 3.29
CA GLY A 58 -29.60 -12.79 4.51
C GLY A 58 -28.51 -11.76 4.75
N ASP A 59 -28.88 -10.72 5.49
CA ASP A 59 -28.21 -9.42 5.65
C ASP A 59 -26.92 -9.46 6.54
N GLY A 60 -26.17 -10.56 6.46
CA GLY A 60 -24.73 -10.57 6.74
C GLY A 60 -24.30 -10.72 8.19
N PHE A 61 -24.98 -11.55 9.00
CA PHE A 61 -24.39 -11.93 10.31
C PHE A 61 -23.14 -12.77 10.09
N ARG A 62 -22.06 -12.40 10.78
CA ARG A 62 -20.81 -13.16 10.84
C ARG A 62 -20.20 -13.08 12.23
N PHE A 63 -19.48 -14.13 12.62
CA PHE A 63 -18.61 -14.10 13.78
C PHE A 63 -17.36 -13.24 13.52
N PHE A 64 -16.73 -12.71 14.56
CA PHE A 64 -15.42 -12.07 14.42
C PHE A 64 -14.32 -13.09 14.10
N ARG A 65 -13.16 -12.62 13.60
CA ARG A 65 -12.01 -13.48 13.30
C ARG A 65 -11.44 -14.15 14.55
N ASP A 66 -11.59 -13.52 15.70
CA ASP A 66 -11.17 -14.01 17.01
C ASP A 66 -12.31 -14.71 17.79
N ALA A 67 -13.44 -15.00 17.14
CA ALA A 67 -14.63 -15.51 17.84
C ALA A 67 -14.46 -16.91 18.45
N ASP A 68 -13.40 -17.65 18.13
CA ASP A 68 -13.03 -18.84 18.89
C ASP A 68 -12.75 -18.50 20.37
N THR A 69 -12.18 -17.32 20.63
CA THR A 69 -11.84 -16.82 21.98
C THR A 69 -12.77 -15.73 22.50
N SER A 70 -13.25 -14.82 21.64
CA SER A 70 -14.12 -13.71 22.06
C SER A 70 -15.60 -14.11 22.05
N GLY A 71 -15.99 -15.02 21.14
CA GLY A 71 -17.38 -15.35 20.86
C GLY A 71 -18.18 -14.24 20.18
N GLY A 72 -17.56 -13.09 19.89
CA GLY A 72 -18.25 -11.93 19.35
C GLY A 72 -18.63 -12.08 17.87
N GLY A 73 -19.48 -11.18 17.41
CA GLY A 73 -19.95 -11.15 16.03
C GLY A 73 -20.45 -9.79 15.61
N VAL A 74 -20.83 -9.67 14.34
CA VAL A 74 -21.37 -8.44 13.78
C VAL A 74 -22.48 -8.75 12.79
N CYS A 75 -23.48 -7.89 12.81
CA CYS A 75 -24.48 -7.78 11.79
C CYS A 75 -24.49 -6.35 11.25
N ASN A 76 -24.67 -6.20 9.94
CA ASN A 76 -24.64 -4.87 9.31
C ASN A 76 -25.78 -3.95 9.81
N THR A 77 -26.92 -4.53 10.22
CA THR A 77 -28.08 -3.76 10.71
C THR A 77 -28.11 -3.67 12.23
N CYS A 78 -27.88 -4.79 12.94
CA CYS A 78 -27.95 -4.81 14.41
C CYS A 78 -26.67 -4.29 15.09
N GLY A 79 -25.57 -4.13 14.34
CA GLY A 79 -24.30 -3.68 14.88
C GLY A 79 -23.42 -4.80 15.44
N LYS A 80 -22.49 -4.41 16.31
CA LYS A 80 -21.45 -5.28 16.87
C LYS A 80 -21.87 -5.89 18.20
N PHE A 81 -21.62 -7.17 18.36
CA PHE A 81 -21.74 -7.90 19.62
C PHE A 81 -20.33 -8.17 20.15
N ALA A 82 -19.99 -7.49 21.24
CA ALA A 82 -18.61 -7.42 21.72
C ALA A 82 -18.01 -8.78 22.12
N ASP A 83 -18.82 -9.68 22.66
CA ASP A 83 -18.42 -11.02 23.08
C ASP A 83 -19.57 -12.04 22.92
N GLY A 84 -19.27 -13.30 23.23
CA GLY A 84 -20.24 -14.39 23.14
C GLY A 84 -21.44 -14.26 24.09
N PHE A 85 -21.27 -13.66 25.28
CA PHE A 85 -22.39 -13.45 26.19
C PHE A 85 -23.35 -12.40 25.62
N ARG A 86 -22.81 -11.28 25.14
CA ARG A 86 -23.60 -10.23 24.51
C ARG A 86 -24.36 -10.75 23.30
N LEU A 87 -23.72 -11.60 22.49
CA LEU A 87 -24.38 -12.23 21.35
C LEU A 87 -25.53 -13.14 21.79
N LEU A 88 -25.32 -14.04 22.76
CA LEU A 88 -26.37 -14.93 23.27
C LEU A 88 -27.56 -14.17 23.86
N MET A 89 -27.29 -13.12 24.63
CA MET A 89 -28.33 -12.27 25.22
C MET A 89 -29.20 -11.61 24.14
N GLU A 90 -28.59 -11.13 23.06
CA GLU A 90 -29.33 -10.48 21.97
C GLU A 90 -30.11 -11.49 21.10
N VAL A 91 -29.60 -12.71 20.95
CA VAL A 91 -30.26 -13.75 20.13
C VAL A 91 -31.41 -14.43 20.86
N GLU A 92 -31.22 -14.81 22.12
CA GLU A 92 -32.22 -15.56 22.88
C GLU A 92 -33.04 -14.68 23.84
N GLY A 93 -32.70 -13.38 23.96
CA GLY A 93 -33.37 -12.46 24.87
C GLY A 93 -33.04 -12.68 26.34
N TRP A 94 -31.97 -13.40 26.64
CA TRP A 94 -31.55 -13.72 28.01
C TRP A 94 -30.97 -12.52 28.73
N THR A 95 -31.18 -12.48 30.04
CA THR A 95 -30.40 -11.66 30.96
C THR A 95 -28.98 -12.22 31.10
N PHE A 96 -28.04 -11.40 31.57
CA PHE A 96 -26.66 -11.85 31.77
C PHE A 96 -26.54 -13.06 32.72
N PRO A 97 -27.26 -13.14 33.86
CA PRO A 97 -27.23 -14.33 34.70
C PRO A 97 -27.72 -15.61 34.00
N GLU A 98 -28.80 -15.53 33.21
CA GLU A 98 -29.33 -16.67 32.47
C GLU A 98 -28.32 -17.15 31.41
N ALA A 99 -27.73 -16.22 30.64
CA ALA A 99 -26.68 -16.55 29.69
C ALA A 99 -25.44 -17.16 30.39
N LEU A 100 -25.11 -16.68 31.59
CA LEU A 100 -24.00 -17.21 32.39
C LEU A 100 -24.26 -18.64 32.84
N GLU A 101 -25.48 -18.96 33.26
CA GLU A 101 -25.87 -20.31 33.67
C GLU A 101 -25.92 -21.30 32.52
N GLU A 102 -26.44 -20.90 31.36
CA GLU A 102 -26.46 -21.74 30.15
C GLU A 102 -25.04 -22.05 29.66
N VAL A 103 -24.17 -21.04 29.61
CA VAL A 103 -22.76 -21.24 29.25
C VAL A 103 -22.05 -22.11 30.29
N ALA A 104 -22.29 -21.88 31.59
CA ALA A 104 -21.73 -22.70 32.68
C ALA A 104 -22.09 -24.19 32.50
N ARG A 105 -23.34 -24.50 32.15
CA ARG A 105 -23.78 -25.88 31.87
C ARG A 105 -23.04 -26.51 30.69
N ILE A 106 -22.80 -25.76 29.61
CA ILE A 106 -22.06 -26.26 28.44
C ILE A 106 -20.59 -26.52 28.76
N VAL A 107 -19.94 -25.61 29.50
CA VAL A 107 -18.52 -25.74 29.86
C VAL A 107 -18.28 -26.66 31.06
N GLY A 108 -19.35 -27.24 31.62
CA GLY A 108 -19.28 -28.22 32.69
C GLY A 108 -19.07 -27.64 34.08
N ILE A 109 -19.44 -26.38 34.33
CA ILE A 109 -19.48 -25.80 35.68
C ILE A 109 -20.87 -26.05 36.27
N ASP A 110 -20.90 -26.63 37.46
CA ASP A 110 -22.12 -26.83 38.21
C ASP A 110 -22.68 -25.51 38.74
N VAL A 111 -23.94 -25.22 38.41
CA VAL A 111 -24.59 -23.92 38.66
C VAL A 111 -24.85 -23.69 40.16
N GLU A 112 -25.11 -24.75 40.93
CA GLU A 112 -25.40 -24.66 42.36
C GLU A 112 -24.13 -24.58 43.22
N SER A 113 -23.08 -25.31 42.85
CA SER A 113 -21.83 -25.38 43.63
C SER A 113 -20.68 -24.54 43.07
N GLY A 114 -20.78 -24.03 41.84
CA GLY A 114 -19.73 -23.28 41.13
C GLY A 114 -18.49 -24.11 40.77
N ARG A 115 -18.52 -25.43 40.95
CA ARG A 115 -17.38 -26.33 40.73
C ARG A 115 -17.44 -26.97 39.35
N VAL A 116 -16.27 -27.25 38.76
CA VAL A 116 -16.17 -28.00 37.50
C VAL A 116 -16.58 -29.45 37.74
N ARG A 117 -17.54 -29.95 36.95
CA ARG A 117 -18.01 -31.34 36.94
C ARG A 117 -16.91 -32.27 36.42
N LYS A 118 -16.63 -33.36 37.14
CA LYS A 118 -15.57 -34.33 36.78
C LYS A 118 -15.91 -35.16 35.53
N ASP A 119 -17.17 -35.17 35.16
CA ASP A 119 -17.81 -35.92 34.07
C ASP A 119 -18.20 -35.02 32.87
N ALA A 120 -17.74 -33.76 32.85
CA ALA A 120 -18.00 -32.86 31.73
C ALA A 120 -17.45 -33.44 30.40
N PRO A 121 -18.23 -33.42 29.31
CA PRO A 121 -17.74 -33.87 28.01
C PRO A 121 -16.47 -33.11 27.64
N PRO A 122 -15.42 -33.78 27.15
CA PRO A 122 -14.23 -33.06 26.69
C PRO A 122 -14.66 -32.07 25.59
N PRO A 123 -14.06 -30.86 25.55
CA PRO A 123 -14.38 -29.88 24.53
C PRO A 123 -14.22 -30.55 23.16
N ARG A 124 -15.21 -30.39 22.27
CA ARG A 124 -15.05 -30.80 20.88
C ARG A 124 -14.00 -29.88 20.28
N VAL A 125 -12.75 -30.31 20.29
CA VAL A 125 -11.67 -29.65 19.57
C VAL A 125 -12.08 -29.66 18.11
N ARG A 126 -12.57 -28.53 17.59
CA ARG A 126 -12.65 -28.36 16.15
C ARG A 126 -11.23 -28.57 15.63
N PRO A 127 -11.02 -29.44 14.63
CA PRO A 127 -9.81 -29.36 13.84
C PRO A 127 -9.70 -27.90 13.41
N LYS A 128 -8.59 -27.23 13.73
CA LYS A 128 -8.28 -25.95 13.08
C LYS A 128 -8.36 -26.25 11.59
N VAL A 129 -9.41 -25.76 10.93
CA VAL A 129 -9.48 -25.77 9.47
C VAL A 129 -8.47 -24.71 9.06
N GLU A 130 -7.19 -25.07 9.11
CA GLU A 130 -6.16 -24.33 8.40
C GLU A 130 -6.58 -24.42 6.94
N ALA A 131 -7.11 -23.31 6.41
CA ALA A 131 -7.30 -23.19 4.98
C ALA A 131 -5.92 -23.47 4.38
N LYS A 132 -5.76 -24.62 3.71
CA LYS A 132 -4.51 -24.96 3.03
C LYS A 132 -4.12 -23.73 2.22
N PRO A 133 -2.92 -23.16 2.41
CA PRO A 133 -2.48 -22.05 1.57
C PRO A 133 -2.61 -22.52 0.11
N PRO A 134 -3.10 -21.65 -0.79
CA PRO A 134 -3.24 -22.02 -2.19
C PRO A 134 -1.91 -22.57 -2.70
N ASN A 135 -1.93 -23.78 -3.26
CA ASN A 135 -0.72 -24.43 -3.78
C ASN A 135 -0.04 -23.51 -4.83
N ASP A 136 1.28 -23.45 -4.87
CA ASP A 136 2.10 -22.62 -5.77
C ASP A 136 1.60 -22.61 -7.22
N THR A 137 1.15 -23.75 -7.74
CA THR A 137 0.60 -23.87 -9.09
C THR A 137 -0.61 -22.95 -9.29
N PHE A 138 -1.51 -22.86 -8.31
CA PHE A 138 -2.66 -21.97 -8.35
C PHE A 138 -2.20 -20.50 -8.37
N ILE A 139 -1.28 -20.13 -7.48
CA ILE A 139 -0.76 -18.75 -7.39
C ILE A 139 -0.09 -18.34 -8.71
N ARG A 140 0.76 -19.20 -9.28
CA ARG A 140 1.41 -18.93 -10.56
C ARG A 140 0.41 -18.82 -11.71
N ASN A 141 -0.63 -19.66 -11.74
CA ASN A 141 -1.67 -19.56 -12.75
C ASN A 141 -2.48 -18.27 -12.59
N LEU A 142 -2.78 -17.84 -11.36
CA LEU A 142 -3.44 -16.57 -11.07
C LEU A 142 -2.62 -15.38 -11.58
N LEU A 143 -1.32 -15.34 -11.26
CA LEU A 143 -0.41 -14.29 -11.73
C LEU A 143 -0.31 -14.27 -13.26
N ARG A 144 -0.12 -15.43 -13.90
CA ARG A 144 -0.05 -15.52 -15.37
C ARG A 144 -1.35 -15.06 -16.03
N ARG A 145 -2.50 -15.47 -15.49
CA ARG A 145 -3.80 -15.11 -16.02
C ARG A 145 -4.03 -13.61 -15.95
N ALA A 146 -3.84 -13.00 -14.77
CA ALA A 146 -3.98 -11.56 -14.59
C ALA A 146 -3.03 -10.77 -15.52
N TRP A 147 -1.82 -11.29 -15.76
CA TRP A 147 -0.87 -10.63 -16.66
C TRP A 147 -1.26 -10.77 -18.15
N ALA A 148 -1.75 -11.95 -18.55
CA ALA A 148 -2.16 -12.25 -19.93
C ALA A 148 -3.44 -11.53 -20.34
N GLU A 149 -4.37 -11.33 -19.40
CA GLU A 149 -5.62 -10.59 -19.60
C GLU A 149 -5.41 -9.06 -19.56
N ALA A 150 -4.25 -8.59 -19.10
CA ALA A 150 -3.90 -7.17 -19.11
C ALA A 150 -3.32 -6.73 -20.46
N VAL A 151 -3.53 -5.47 -20.81
CA VAL A 151 -3.06 -4.80 -22.03
C VAL A 151 -1.91 -3.83 -21.72
N PRO A 152 -1.14 -3.36 -22.72
CA PRO A 152 -0.20 -2.25 -22.52
C PRO A 152 -0.87 -1.03 -21.89
N VAL A 153 -0.13 -0.25 -21.10
CA VAL A 153 -0.67 0.96 -20.46
C VAL A 153 -1.04 2.07 -21.44
N THR A 154 -0.58 1.96 -22.69
CA THR A 154 -0.90 2.86 -23.82
C THR A 154 -2.09 2.40 -24.66
N ASP A 155 -2.65 1.22 -24.38
CA ASP A 155 -3.82 0.71 -25.09
C ASP A 155 -5.06 1.60 -24.83
N PRO A 156 -5.97 1.81 -25.81
CA PRO A 156 -7.19 2.58 -25.59
C PRO A 156 -8.05 2.11 -24.41
N LEU A 157 -8.02 0.81 -24.06
CA LEU A 157 -8.71 0.28 -22.88
C LEU A 157 -8.14 0.85 -21.57
N ALA A 158 -6.89 1.31 -21.56
CA ALA A 158 -6.24 1.96 -20.41
C ALA A 158 -6.67 3.42 -20.19
N ALA A 159 -7.72 3.90 -20.86
CA ALA A 159 -8.27 5.24 -20.63
C ALA A 159 -8.57 5.57 -19.15
N PRO A 160 -9.03 4.64 -18.28
CA PRO A 160 -9.16 4.90 -16.84
C PRO A 160 -7.82 5.23 -16.16
N LEU A 161 -6.74 4.55 -16.54
CA LEU A 161 -5.40 4.84 -16.04
C LEU A 161 -4.90 6.22 -16.52
N MET A 162 -5.14 6.57 -17.79
CA MET A 162 -4.80 7.91 -18.30
C MET A 162 -5.53 8.99 -17.50
N ARG A 163 -6.83 8.82 -17.25
CA ARG A 163 -7.63 9.73 -16.41
C ARG A 163 -7.12 9.81 -14.97
N TYR A 164 -6.67 8.69 -14.42
CA TYR A 164 -6.05 8.62 -13.09
C TYR A 164 -4.78 9.44 -12.99
N LEU A 165 -3.84 9.23 -13.93
CA LEU A 165 -2.59 9.97 -13.97
C LEU A 165 -2.82 11.46 -14.24
N MET A 166 -3.71 11.81 -15.17
CA MET A 166 -4.05 13.21 -15.48
C MET A 166 -4.62 13.96 -14.27
N ARG A 167 -5.54 13.37 -13.50
CA ARG A 167 -6.05 13.99 -12.26
C ARG A 167 -4.94 14.24 -11.24
N ARG A 168 -3.94 13.36 -11.24
CA ARG A 168 -2.75 13.46 -10.42
C ARG A 168 -1.65 14.35 -11.03
N LYS A 169 -1.93 14.99 -12.18
CA LYS A 169 -0.95 15.78 -12.95
C LYS A 169 0.30 14.98 -13.37
N LEU A 170 0.21 13.65 -13.41
CA LEU A 170 1.28 12.75 -13.81
C LEU A 170 1.13 12.39 -15.30
N SER A 171 2.25 12.16 -15.97
CA SER A 171 2.29 11.64 -17.35
C SER A 171 2.54 10.14 -17.37
N ILE A 172 1.95 9.45 -18.34
CA ILE A 172 2.14 8.01 -18.57
C ILE A 172 3.46 7.69 -19.31
N GLU A 173 4.03 8.69 -19.99
CA GLU A 173 5.25 8.58 -20.82
C GLU A 173 6.38 7.77 -20.16
N PRO A 174 6.75 7.99 -18.88
CA PRO A 174 7.88 7.28 -18.27
C PRO A 174 7.70 5.76 -18.14
N ILE A 175 6.45 5.28 -18.22
CA ILE A 175 6.13 3.85 -18.11
C ILE A 175 5.55 3.26 -19.40
N ALA A 176 5.37 4.07 -20.44
CA ALA A 176 4.67 3.67 -21.67
C ALA A 176 5.33 2.47 -22.38
N GLU A 177 6.66 2.45 -22.40
CA GLU A 177 7.47 1.42 -23.05
C GLU A 177 7.94 0.31 -22.09
N LEU A 178 7.60 0.42 -20.79
CA LEU A 178 8.05 -0.54 -19.78
C LEU A 178 7.11 -1.75 -19.73
N GLN A 179 7.64 -2.93 -20.09
CA GLN A 179 6.85 -4.17 -20.16
C GLN A 179 6.32 -4.66 -18.81
N ASN A 180 6.92 -4.22 -17.71
CA ASN A 180 6.49 -4.58 -16.35
C ASN A 180 5.39 -3.65 -15.80
N PHE A 181 4.82 -2.77 -16.63
CA PHE A 181 3.60 -2.03 -16.35
C PHE A 181 2.52 -2.46 -17.35
N ARG A 182 1.36 -2.86 -16.85
CA ARG A 182 0.20 -3.24 -17.68
C ARG A 182 -1.08 -2.70 -17.09
N PHE A 183 -2.13 -2.64 -17.89
CA PHE A 183 -3.45 -2.24 -17.45
C PHE A 183 -4.44 -3.41 -17.62
N HIS A 184 -5.18 -3.73 -16.57
CA HIS A 184 -6.23 -4.76 -16.62
C HIS A 184 -7.60 -4.07 -16.65
N PRO A 185 -8.46 -4.32 -17.65
CA PRO A 185 -9.73 -3.60 -17.79
C PRO A 185 -10.78 -3.99 -16.74
N SER A 186 -10.78 -5.24 -16.27
CA SER A 186 -11.80 -5.73 -15.33
C SER A 186 -11.25 -6.79 -14.38
N LEU A 187 -10.41 -6.37 -13.42
CA LEU A 187 -9.75 -7.28 -12.47
C LEU A 187 -10.64 -7.54 -11.25
N ASP A 188 -10.78 -8.80 -10.85
CA ASP A 188 -11.46 -9.18 -9.60
C ASP A 188 -10.81 -8.47 -8.40
N TYR A 189 -11.62 -7.79 -7.60
CA TYR A 189 -11.28 -7.36 -6.24
C TYR A 189 -11.77 -8.40 -5.25
N ILE A 190 -10.82 -8.98 -4.53
CA ILE A 190 -11.08 -9.97 -3.48
C ILE A 190 -10.78 -9.28 -2.15
N ASP A 191 -11.76 -9.23 -1.26
CA ASP A 191 -11.58 -8.73 0.10
C ASP A 191 -10.73 -9.68 0.94
N ASP A 192 -10.38 -9.24 2.15
CA ASP A 192 -9.54 -10.05 3.06
C ASP A 192 -10.25 -11.32 3.57
N ASP A 193 -11.58 -11.40 3.39
CA ASP A 193 -12.36 -12.58 3.72
C ASP A 193 -12.36 -13.61 2.55
N GLY A 194 -11.73 -13.28 1.43
CA GLY A 194 -11.59 -14.13 0.25
C GLY A 194 -12.80 -14.07 -0.68
N VAL A 195 -13.66 -13.07 -0.54
CA VAL A 195 -14.88 -12.89 -1.34
C VAL A 195 -14.60 -11.92 -2.47
N VAL A 196 -15.03 -12.27 -3.69
CA VAL A 196 -15.02 -11.35 -4.82
C VAL A 196 -16.11 -10.29 -4.58
N VAL A 197 -15.71 -9.05 -4.35
CA VAL A 197 -16.62 -7.92 -4.06
C VAL A 197 -17.06 -7.23 -5.36
N GLY A 198 -16.20 -7.24 -6.37
CA GLY A 198 -16.46 -6.61 -7.67
C GLY A 198 -15.30 -6.78 -8.62
N GLN A 199 -15.45 -6.22 -9.83
CA GLN A 199 -14.38 -6.12 -10.82
C GLN A 199 -14.11 -4.66 -11.14
N PHE A 200 -12.83 -4.32 -11.29
CA PHE A 200 -12.42 -2.93 -11.51
C PHE A 200 -11.26 -2.86 -12.50
N PRO A 201 -11.18 -1.78 -13.30
CA PRO A 201 -9.94 -1.36 -13.92
C PRO A 201 -8.76 -1.38 -12.94
N ALA A 202 -7.57 -1.81 -13.37
CA ALA A 202 -6.41 -1.84 -12.49
C ALA A 202 -5.09 -1.59 -13.22
N LEU A 203 -4.24 -0.75 -12.62
CA LEU A 203 -2.83 -0.68 -12.96
C LEU A 203 -2.11 -1.88 -12.34
N LEU A 204 -1.44 -2.69 -13.17
CA LEU A 204 -0.59 -3.79 -12.74
C LEU A 204 0.88 -3.40 -12.88
N MET A 205 1.64 -3.64 -11.82
CA MET A 205 3.08 -3.39 -11.76
C MET A 205 3.80 -4.66 -11.33
N GLY A 206 4.73 -5.14 -12.16
CA GLY A 206 5.55 -6.30 -11.85
C GLY A 206 6.51 -5.98 -10.70
N VAL A 207 6.40 -6.73 -9.61
CA VAL A 207 7.26 -6.63 -8.43
C VAL A 207 8.37 -7.65 -8.54
N SER A 208 9.62 -7.17 -8.45
CA SER A 208 10.82 -7.98 -8.38
C SER A 208 11.23 -8.21 -6.92
N ASP A 209 11.77 -9.39 -6.61
CA ASP A 209 12.50 -9.61 -5.37
C ASP A 209 13.86 -8.88 -5.38
N ALA A 210 14.59 -8.93 -4.27
CA ALA A 210 15.89 -8.26 -4.13
C ALA A 210 16.97 -8.78 -5.10
N LEU A 211 16.79 -9.96 -5.69
CA LEU A 211 17.68 -10.51 -6.73
C LEU A 211 17.23 -10.10 -8.15
N GLY A 212 16.19 -9.27 -8.26
CA GLY A 212 15.63 -8.81 -9.53
C GLY A 212 14.68 -9.79 -10.19
N ARG A 213 14.39 -10.94 -9.59
CA ARG A 213 13.51 -11.96 -10.18
C ARG A 213 12.04 -11.55 -10.01
N PRO A 214 11.15 -11.83 -10.97
CA PRO A 214 9.72 -11.62 -10.78
C PRO A 214 9.20 -12.38 -9.56
N ALA A 215 8.55 -11.66 -8.64
CA ALA A 215 8.02 -12.19 -7.39
C ALA A 215 6.49 -12.20 -7.36
N THR A 216 5.86 -11.06 -7.66
CA THR A 216 4.40 -10.90 -7.66
C THR A 216 3.99 -9.69 -8.50
N ILE A 217 2.71 -9.33 -8.46
CA ILE A 217 2.14 -8.17 -9.12
C ILE A 217 1.54 -7.26 -8.05
N HIS A 218 1.96 -6.01 -8.01
CA HIS A 218 1.25 -4.94 -7.30
C HIS A 218 0.12 -4.44 -8.20
N ARG A 219 -1.06 -4.21 -7.62
CA ARG A 219 -2.23 -3.70 -8.31
C ARG A 219 -2.79 -2.47 -7.62
N THR A 220 -3.12 -1.45 -8.41
CA THR A 220 -3.91 -0.30 -7.98
C THR A 220 -5.24 -0.35 -8.71
N TYR A 221 -6.32 -0.62 -7.99
CA TYR A 221 -7.67 -0.64 -8.53
C TYR A 221 -8.20 0.78 -8.73
N LEU A 222 -8.83 1.00 -9.87
CA LEU A 222 -9.30 2.29 -10.34
C LEU A 222 -10.80 2.22 -10.66
N THR A 223 -11.46 3.37 -10.63
CA THR A 223 -12.78 3.53 -11.25
C THR A 223 -12.61 3.76 -12.74
N GLU A 224 -13.68 3.53 -13.51
CA GLU A 224 -13.72 3.94 -14.93
C GLU A 224 -13.41 5.43 -15.09
N ASN A 225 -13.82 6.26 -14.14
CA ASN A 225 -13.55 7.69 -14.19
C ASN A 225 -12.10 8.05 -13.89
N GLY A 226 -11.24 7.14 -13.44
CA GLY A 226 -9.84 7.42 -13.13
C GLY A 226 -9.63 7.95 -11.70
N GLU A 227 -10.41 7.46 -10.76
CA GLU A 227 -10.16 7.61 -9.32
C GLU A 227 -9.69 6.28 -8.74
N LYS A 228 -9.22 6.24 -7.50
CA LYS A 228 -9.01 4.95 -6.82
C LYS A 228 -10.36 4.28 -6.62
N ALA A 229 -10.43 2.96 -6.81
CA ALA A 229 -11.67 2.22 -6.61
C ALA A 229 -12.20 2.43 -5.18
N PRO A 230 -13.54 2.57 -4.98
CA PRO A 230 -14.15 2.79 -3.67
C PRO A 230 -14.26 1.47 -2.88
N VAL A 231 -13.10 0.92 -2.55
CA VAL A 231 -12.92 -0.32 -1.79
C VAL A 231 -11.99 -0.08 -0.62
N ASP A 232 -12.01 -0.95 0.39
CA ASP A 232 -11.23 -0.78 1.62
C ASP A 232 -9.72 -0.59 1.35
N GLU A 233 -9.16 -1.40 0.45
CA GLU A 233 -7.75 -1.36 0.09
C GLU A 233 -7.56 -1.25 -1.44
N PRO A 234 -7.53 -0.04 -2.01
CA PRO A 234 -7.41 0.14 -3.45
C PRO A 234 -6.03 -0.27 -4.01
N LYS A 235 -5.02 -0.44 -3.16
CA LYS A 235 -3.68 -0.94 -3.51
C LYS A 235 -3.45 -2.28 -2.81
N LYS A 236 -3.10 -3.33 -3.57
CA LYS A 236 -2.82 -4.66 -3.02
C LYS A 236 -1.67 -5.33 -3.80
N VAL A 237 -1.07 -6.36 -3.21
CA VAL A 237 -0.14 -7.27 -3.89
C VAL A 237 -0.79 -8.63 -4.06
N PHE A 238 -0.49 -9.34 -5.15
CA PHE A 238 -0.98 -10.72 -5.30
C PHE A 238 -0.25 -11.64 -4.31
N PRO A 239 -0.85 -12.78 -3.90
CA PRO A 239 -0.14 -13.79 -3.13
C PRO A 239 1.13 -14.24 -3.88
N LEU A 240 2.14 -14.61 -3.11
CA LEU A 240 3.43 -15.06 -3.62
C LEU A 240 3.48 -16.60 -3.63
N PRO A 241 4.08 -17.22 -4.67
CA PRO A 241 4.51 -18.62 -4.58
C PRO A 241 5.51 -18.80 -3.43
N ASN A 242 5.61 -20.00 -2.84
CA ASN A 242 6.45 -20.25 -1.66
C ASN A 242 7.96 -20.10 -1.93
N ASP A 243 8.40 -20.14 -3.19
CA ASP A 243 9.81 -19.91 -3.60
C ASP A 243 10.12 -18.43 -3.90
N ARG A 244 9.21 -17.52 -3.55
CA ARG A 244 9.37 -16.07 -3.69
C ARG A 244 9.02 -15.37 -2.39
N SER A 245 9.62 -14.20 -2.17
CA SER A 245 9.35 -13.36 -1.00
C SER A 245 9.46 -11.89 -1.37
N LEU A 246 8.71 -11.04 -0.67
CA LEU A 246 8.90 -9.58 -0.71
C LEU A 246 10.12 -9.16 0.11
N VAL A 247 10.51 -9.97 1.10
CA VAL A 247 11.76 -9.82 1.85
C VAL A 247 12.57 -11.09 1.65
N MET A 248 13.59 -11.01 0.81
CA MET A 248 14.42 -12.15 0.42
C MET A 248 15.78 -12.05 1.12
N PRO A 249 16.22 -13.08 1.86
CA PRO A 249 17.61 -13.15 2.31
C PRO A 249 18.54 -13.20 1.09
N VAL A 250 19.48 -12.26 1.02
CA VAL A 250 20.50 -12.15 -0.03
C VAL A 250 21.87 -12.23 0.60
N GLU A 251 22.73 -13.09 0.05
CA GLU A 251 24.14 -13.12 0.42
C GLU A 251 24.83 -11.84 -0.09
N HIS A 252 25.47 -11.08 0.80
CA HIS A 252 26.14 -9.84 0.42
C HIS A 252 27.67 -9.92 0.64
N PRO A 253 28.49 -9.72 -0.41
CA PRO A 253 29.92 -9.99 -0.36
C PRO A 253 30.67 -9.10 0.64
N ARG A 254 30.20 -7.86 0.87
CA ARG A 254 30.82 -6.93 1.82
C ARG A 254 30.69 -7.36 3.28
N PHE A 255 29.71 -8.21 3.58
CA PHE A 255 29.50 -8.77 4.92
C PHE A 255 30.03 -10.20 5.02
N GLY A 256 31.07 -10.55 4.25
CA GLY A 256 31.70 -11.87 4.31
C GLY A 256 30.76 -13.03 3.95
N GLY A 257 29.80 -12.79 3.05
CA GLY A 257 28.80 -13.80 2.67
C GLY A 257 27.66 -13.95 3.68
N MET A 258 27.49 -13.02 4.62
CA MET A 258 26.31 -13.02 5.49
C MET A 258 25.04 -12.72 4.70
N MET A 259 23.94 -13.36 5.14
CA MET A 259 22.61 -13.11 4.62
C MET A 259 22.07 -11.78 5.16
N VAL A 260 21.61 -10.92 4.27
CA VAL A 260 20.93 -9.66 4.59
C VAL A 260 19.53 -9.67 3.99
N ASP A 261 18.56 -9.11 4.71
CA ASP A 261 17.18 -9.02 4.23
C ASP A 261 17.07 -7.97 3.12
N GLY A 262 16.73 -8.41 1.91
CA GLY A 262 16.52 -7.57 0.75
C GLY A 262 15.03 -7.34 0.46
N GLY A 263 14.63 -6.07 0.38
CA GLY A 263 13.28 -5.64 0.04
C GLY A 263 12.98 -5.69 -1.45
N ALA A 264 11.76 -6.07 -1.79
CA ALA A 264 11.23 -6.06 -3.15
C ALA A 264 10.99 -4.65 -3.69
N PHE A 265 10.99 -4.53 -5.01
CA PHE A 265 10.86 -3.25 -5.72
C PHE A 265 10.18 -3.44 -7.09
N ILE A 266 9.73 -2.33 -7.67
CA ILE A 266 9.22 -2.26 -9.03
C ILE A 266 10.27 -1.53 -9.87
N ARG A 267 10.75 -2.14 -10.96
CA ARG A 267 11.71 -1.49 -11.86
C ARG A 267 11.01 -0.42 -12.69
N MET A 268 11.53 0.81 -12.71
CA MET A 268 11.00 1.91 -13.53
C MET A 268 12.11 2.49 -14.41
N GLY A 269 12.70 1.63 -15.24
CA GLY A 269 13.89 1.94 -16.06
C GLY A 269 15.21 1.51 -15.41
N GLU A 270 16.31 1.70 -16.13
CA GLU A 270 17.66 1.33 -15.64
C GLU A 270 18.32 2.46 -14.85
N PRO A 271 19.20 2.15 -13.88
CA PRO A 271 20.02 3.15 -13.20
C PRO A 271 20.81 4.01 -14.18
N GLN A 272 20.99 5.30 -13.87
CA GLN A 272 21.69 6.25 -14.74
C GLN A 272 23.02 6.64 -14.10
N ASN A 273 24.14 6.36 -14.79
CA ASN A 273 25.49 6.75 -14.34
C ASN A 273 25.81 6.32 -12.89
N GLY A 274 25.40 5.10 -12.52
CA GLY A 274 25.58 4.58 -11.16
C GLY A 274 24.67 5.21 -10.11
N VAL A 275 23.70 6.04 -10.49
CA VAL A 275 22.73 6.66 -9.58
C VAL A 275 21.35 6.04 -9.79
N LEU A 276 20.69 5.71 -8.69
CA LEU A 276 19.30 5.26 -8.67
C LEU A 276 18.51 5.97 -7.57
N GLY A 277 17.35 6.51 -7.94
CA GLY A 277 16.37 6.99 -6.99
C GLY A 277 15.52 5.85 -6.44
N VAL A 278 15.05 5.98 -5.20
CA VAL A 278 14.03 5.09 -4.64
C VAL A 278 12.97 5.89 -3.90
N ALA A 279 11.74 5.40 -3.92
CA ALA A 279 10.62 5.97 -3.18
C ALA A 279 9.72 4.85 -2.64
N GLU A 280 8.86 5.17 -1.69
CA GLU A 280 7.89 4.21 -1.15
C GLU A 280 6.84 3.81 -2.20
N GLY A 281 6.11 4.82 -2.70
CA GLY A 281 4.98 4.64 -3.62
C GLY A 281 5.29 4.90 -5.09
N PHE A 282 4.47 4.32 -5.97
CA PHE A 282 4.55 4.52 -7.43
C PHE A 282 4.31 5.98 -7.84
N GLU A 283 3.29 6.63 -7.28
CA GLU A 283 2.97 8.02 -7.62
C GLU A 283 4.11 8.98 -7.22
N THR A 284 4.69 8.77 -6.04
CA THR A 284 5.89 9.47 -5.54
C THR A 284 7.07 9.27 -6.50
N ALA A 285 7.38 8.01 -6.86
CA ALA A 285 8.46 7.70 -7.79
C ALA A 285 8.28 8.37 -9.16
N LEU A 286 7.06 8.34 -9.70
CA LEU A 286 6.73 8.95 -10.99
C LEU A 286 6.83 10.48 -10.93
N ALA A 287 6.35 11.11 -9.85
CA ALA A 287 6.46 12.55 -9.64
C ALA A 287 7.93 13.01 -9.59
N VAL A 288 8.77 12.29 -8.84
CA VAL A 288 10.20 12.57 -8.76
C VAL A 288 10.87 12.40 -10.12
N HIS A 289 10.55 11.33 -10.85
CA HIS A 289 11.09 11.12 -12.20
C HIS A 289 10.74 12.27 -13.14
N LEU A 290 9.47 12.69 -13.16
CA LEU A 290 9.02 13.82 -13.99
C LEU A 290 9.69 15.14 -13.61
N ALA A 291 9.92 15.39 -12.33
CA ALA A 291 10.56 16.61 -11.86
C ALA A 291 12.08 16.64 -12.11
N THR A 292 12.76 15.50 -11.99
CA THR A 292 14.23 15.45 -11.91
C THR A 292 14.90 14.77 -13.11
N GLY A 293 14.15 13.96 -13.86
CA GLY A 293 14.67 13.07 -14.91
C GLY A 293 15.42 11.84 -14.39
N MET A 294 15.53 11.66 -13.06
CA MET A 294 16.20 10.52 -12.43
C MET A 294 15.37 9.25 -12.59
N THR A 295 16.01 8.10 -12.83
CA THR A 295 15.35 6.80 -12.69
C THR A 295 15.02 6.56 -11.21
N VAL A 296 13.74 6.36 -10.87
CA VAL A 296 13.29 6.15 -9.48
C VAL A 296 12.49 4.86 -9.38
N TRP A 297 12.89 3.93 -8.52
CA TRP A 297 12.18 2.67 -8.31
C TRP A 297 11.25 2.76 -7.09
N PRO A 298 9.95 2.45 -7.23
CA PRO A 298 9.07 2.31 -6.08
C PRO A 298 9.32 0.99 -5.34
N CYS A 299 9.38 1.07 -4.02
CA CYS A 299 9.64 -0.08 -3.11
C CYS A 299 8.36 -0.67 -2.51
N VAL A 300 7.18 -0.33 -3.02
CA VAL A 300 5.86 -0.83 -2.58
C VAL A 300 5.41 -0.29 -1.21
N CYS A 301 6.26 -0.32 -0.18
CA CYS A 301 6.01 0.27 1.14
C CYS A 301 7.31 0.62 1.89
N ALA A 302 7.20 1.36 2.99
CA ALA A 302 8.33 1.83 3.81
C ALA A 302 9.19 0.67 4.35
N ASP A 303 8.56 -0.45 4.73
CA ASP A 303 9.26 -1.64 5.24
C ASP A 303 10.13 -2.29 4.17
N LEU A 304 9.69 -2.28 2.92
CA LEU A 304 10.48 -2.83 1.82
C LEU A 304 11.55 -1.84 1.36
N MET A 305 11.24 -0.54 1.39
CA MET A 305 12.21 0.52 1.10
C MET A 305 13.40 0.50 2.07
N GLU A 306 13.19 0.37 3.38
CA GLU A 306 14.29 0.34 4.35
C GLU A 306 15.25 -0.85 4.17
N ARG A 307 14.76 -1.93 3.53
CA ARG A 307 15.51 -3.16 3.22
C ARG A 307 16.04 -3.19 1.78
N PHE A 308 15.89 -2.12 1.01
CA PHE A 308 16.30 -2.11 -0.38
C PHE A 308 17.81 -2.35 -0.51
N ILE A 309 18.20 -3.34 -1.31
CA ILE A 309 19.59 -3.61 -1.66
C ILE A 309 19.84 -3.02 -3.05
N PRO A 310 20.74 -2.04 -3.19
CA PRO A 310 21.05 -1.45 -4.48
C PRO A 310 21.58 -2.52 -5.45
N PRO A 311 21.05 -2.61 -6.68
CA PRO A 311 21.53 -3.59 -7.65
C PRO A 311 22.98 -3.29 -8.07
N GLU A 312 23.61 -4.28 -8.69
CA GLU A 312 24.97 -4.12 -9.23
C GLU A 312 25.06 -2.92 -10.18
N GLY A 313 26.19 -2.21 -10.13
CA GLY A 313 26.41 -0.98 -10.89
C GLY A 313 25.85 0.29 -10.24
N VAL A 314 25.01 0.22 -9.21
CA VAL A 314 24.56 1.41 -8.47
C VAL A 314 25.58 1.79 -7.40
N GLU A 315 26.19 2.96 -7.55
CA GLU A 315 27.17 3.54 -6.63
C GLU A 315 26.53 4.49 -5.62
N GLN A 316 25.42 5.12 -6.01
CA GLN A 316 24.70 6.08 -5.18
C GLN A 316 23.18 5.88 -5.25
N VAL A 317 22.54 5.89 -4.07
CA VAL A 317 21.09 5.86 -3.93
C VAL A 317 20.58 7.23 -3.49
N VAL A 318 19.52 7.71 -4.15
CA VAL A 318 18.81 8.92 -3.74
C VAL A 318 17.43 8.53 -3.23
N ILE A 319 17.21 8.72 -1.93
CA ILE A 319 16.05 8.21 -1.22
C ILE A 319 15.04 9.34 -1.05
N TRP A 320 13.85 9.15 -1.62
CA TRP A 320 12.74 10.08 -1.56
C TRP A 320 11.73 9.54 -0.55
N GLY A 321 11.89 9.94 0.71
CA GLY A 321 11.03 9.47 1.80
C GLY A 321 9.73 10.28 1.88
N ASP A 322 8.67 9.66 2.38
CA ASP A 322 7.40 10.30 2.65
C ASP A 322 7.39 10.91 4.06
N LEU A 323 6.74 12.07 4.23
CA LEU A 323 6.64 12.77 5.50
C LEU A 323 5.28 12.49 6.13
N ASP A 324 5.24 11.52 7.04
CA ASP A 324 4.02 11.14 7.76
C ASP A 324 4.07 11.50 9.25
N ARG A 325 2.90 11.64 9.89
CA ARG A 325 2.79 11.98 11.32
C ARG A 325 3.35 10.91 12.25
N SER A 326 3.40 9.65 11.82
CA SER A 326 3.98 8.57 12.62
C SER A 326 5.51 8.57 12.58
N GLY A 327 6.12 9.29 11.62
CA GLY A 327 7.56 9.32 11.38
C GLY A 327 8.10 8.11 10.62
N ARG A 328 7.23 7.15 10.25
CA ARG A 328 7.62 5.85 9.66
C ARG A 328 8.40 6.02 8.36
N GLY A 329 7.97 6.88 7.46
CA GLY A 329 8.61 7.13 6.17
C GLY A 329 10.00 7.75 6.32
N ARG A 330 10.14 8.73 7.23
CA ARG A 330 11.44 9.32 7.59
C ARG A 330 12.38 8.27 8.19
N GLU A 331 11.90 7.42 9.09
CA GLU A 331 12.69 6.35 9.69
C GLU A 331 13.16 5.33 8.65
N ALA A 332 12.28 4.90 7.72
CA ALA A 332 12.64 4.01 6.63
C ALA A 332 13.76 4.60 5.77
N ALA A 333 13.63 5.88 5.40
CA ALA A 333 14.60 6.55 4.56
C ALA A 333 15.98 6.66 5.24
N GLN A 334 16.02 6.96 6.54
CA GLN A 334 17.28 7.02 7.29
C GLN A 334 17.91 5.63 7.48
N ARG A 335 17.10 4.60 7.71
CA ARG A 335 17.58 3.21 7.79
C ARG A 335 18.17 2.76 6.47
N LEU A 336 17.49 3.00 5.35
CA LEU A 336 18.04 2.68 4.03
C LEU A 336 19.36 3.44 3.78
N LYS A 337 19.44 4.72 4.18
CA LYS A 337 20.69 5.47 4.09
C LYS A 337 21.82 4.76 4.83
N ALA A 338 21.62 4.42 6.10
CA ALA A 338 22.62 3.71 6.91
C ALA A 338 23.02 2.37 6.26
N ASN A 339 22.04 1.55 5.88
CA ASN A 339 22.27 0.26 5.23
C ASN A 339 23.07 0.40 3.93
N ALA A 340 22.76 1.41 3.10
CA ALA A 340 23.51 1.68 1.88
C ALA A 340 24.97 2.03 2.16
N TRP A 341 25.24 2.87 3.18
CA TRP A 341 26.61 3.19 3.60
C TRP A 341 27.36 1.95 4.11
N ASP A 342 26.71 1.10 4.89
CA ASP A 342 27.29 -0.16 5.38
C ASP A 342 27.61 -1.10 4.21
N MET A 343 26.78 -1.10 3.16
CA MET A 343 27.01 -1.80 1.89
C MET A 343 28.05 -1.13 0.98
N GLY A 344 28.56 0.04 1.34
CA GLY A 344 29.57 0.76 0.56
C GLY A 344 29.03 1.63 -0.55
N ARG A 345 27.74 1.95 -0.52
CA ARG A 345 27.06 2.79 -1.49
C ARG A 345 26.80 4.15 -0.87
N LYS A 346 26.99 5.22 -1.64
CA LYS A 346 26.64 6.57 -1.18
C LYS A 346 25.12 6.67 -1.09
N ALA A 347 24.61 7.40 -0.11
CA ALA A 347 23.17 7.62 0.01
C ALA A 347 22.81 9.04 0.46
N LEU A 348 21.82 9.62 -0.22
CA LEU A 348 21.20 10.91 0.09
C LEU A 348 19.72 10.70 0.39
N VAL A 349 19.17 11.48 1.32
CA VAL A 349 17.75 11.45 1.68
C VAL A 349 17.14 12.82 1.43
N PHE A 350 16.01 12.84 0.74
CA PHE A 350 15.16 14.02 0.59
C PHE A 350 13.80 13.73 1.21
N MET A 351 13.33 14.69 2.00
CA MET A 351 11.97 14.71 2.56
C MET A 351 11.22 15.92 1.98
N PRO A 352 9.89 15.82 1.76
CA PRO A 352 9.07 16.97 1.40
C PRO A 352 9.24 18.10 2.42
N SER A 353 9.35 19.34 1.94
CA SER A 353 9.41 20.54 2.80
C SER A 353 8.02 21.07 3.20
N LEU A 354 6.95 20.42 2.73
CA LEU A 354 5.58 20.79 3.03
C LEU A 354 5.23 20.48 4.49
N SER A 355 4.41 21.34 5.10
CA SER A 355 3.76 21.03 6.37
C SER A 355 2.61 20.05 6.15
N ILE A 356 2.46 19.08 7.06
CA ILE A 356 1.32 18.16 7.04
C ILE A 356 0.04 18.92 7.44
N PRO A 357 -1.00 18.99 6.58
CA PRO A 357 -2.30 19.56 6.95
C PRO A 357 -2.93 18.84 8.16
N ASP A 358 -3.76 19.53 8.95
CA ASP A 358 -4.31 19.01 10.21
C ASP A 358 -5.16 17.74 10.03
N ASP A 359 -5.86 17.61 8.91
CA ASP A 359 -6.73 16.50 8.55
C ASP A 359 -6.02 15.38 7.76
N GLU A 360 -4.75 15.57 7.40
CA GLU A 360 -3.97 14.62 6.62
C GLU A 360 -3.00 13.81 7.47
N LYS A 361 -2.75 12.56 7.05
CA LYS A 361 -1.84 11.63 7.74
C LYS A 361 -0.37 11.89 7.43
N GLY A 362 -0.09 12.55 6.30
CA GLY A 362 1.25 12.83 5.81
C GLY A 362 1.20 13.59 4.50
N VAL A 363 2.37 13.92 3.98
CA VAL A 363 2.60 14.51 2.67
C VAL A 363 3.73 13.75 1.97
N ASP A 364 3.58 13.52 0.68
CA ASP A 364 4.57 12.83 -0.14
C ASP A 364 5.11 13.75 -1.26
N TRP A 365 6.00 13.22 -2.11
CA TRP A 365 6.51 13.99 -3.25
C TRP A 365 5.51 14.13 -4.40
N HIS A 366 4.46 13.31 -4.44
CA HIS A 366 3.35 13.53 -5.38
C HIS A 366 2.56 14.79 -4.99
N ASP A 367 2.36 15.06 -3.70
CA ASP A 367 1.75 16.30 -3.21
C ASP A 367 2.60 17.53 -3.57
N VAL A 368 3.92 17.44 -3.38
CA VAL A 368 4.88 18.49 -3.79
C VAL A 368 4.75 18.78 -5.28
N TRP A 369 4.66 17.74 -6.11
CA TRP A 369 4.45 17.88 -7.55
C TRP A 369 3.12 18.56 -7.89
N VAL A 370 2.04 18.18 -7.21
CA VAL A 370 0.71 18.78 -7.45
C VAL A 370 0.70 20.26 -7.09
N MET A 371 1.36 20.66 -6.00
CA MET A 371 1.37 22.04 -5.50
C MET A 371 2.40 22.94 -6.17
N HIS A 372 3.62 22.45 -6.38
CA HIS A 372 4.76 23.27 -6.81
C HIS A 372 5.34 22.85 -8.16
N GLY A 373 4.85 21.77 -8.76
CA GLY A 373 5.42 21.20 -9.98
C GLY A 373 6.91 20.90 -9.82
N GLN A 374 7.66 21.10 -10.90
CA GLN A 374 9.11 20.88 -10.89
C GLN A 374 9.88 21.80 -9.92
N ALA A 375 9.36 22.99 -9.62
CA ALA A 375 10.03 23.96 -8.75
C ALA A 375 10.06 23.52 -7.27
N GLY A 376 9.20 22.60 -6.86
CA GLY A 376 9.20 22.04 -5.51
C GLY A 376 10.31 21.01 -5.24
N PHE A 377 11.07 20.63 -6.26
CA PHE A 377 12.09 19.59 -6.16
C PHE A 377 13.51 20.18 -6.12
N PRO A 378 14.44 19.53 -5.41
CA PRO A 378 15.86 19.84 -5.48
C PRO A 378 16.37 19.81 -6.94
N ARG A 379 17.19 20.80 -7.31
CA ARG A 379 17.87 20.82 -8.61
C ARG A 379 19.17 20.04 -8.53
N PHE A 380 19.33 19.06 -9.40
CA PHE A 380 20.59 18.33 -9.60
C PHE A 380 21.38 19.02 -10.72
N ARG A 381 22.61 19.46 -10.46
CA ARG A 381 23.47 19.98 -11.53
C ARG A 381 23.88 18.83 -12.45
N LYS A 382 23.71 19.00 -13.76
CA LYS A 382 24.38 18.19 -14.77
C LYS A 382 25.69 18.89 -15.12
N GLU A 383 26.80 18.52 -14.50
CA GLU A 383 28.10 18.88 -15.06
C GLU A 383 28.43 17.92 -16.20
N HIS A 384 28.96 18.46 -17.29
CA HIS A 384 29.25 17.71 -18.51
C HIS A 384 30.16 16.50 -18.19
N LYS A 385 29.65 15.30 -18.48
CA LYS A 385 30.27 13.95 -18.43
C LYS A 385 30.22 13.14 -17.13
N GLU A 386 29.84 13.69 -15.99
CA GLU A 386 29.56 12.88 -14.79
C GLU A 386 28.34 13.44 -14.07
N GLN A 387 27.27 12.65 -13.96
CA GLN A 387 26.17 12.99 -13.06
C GLN A 387 26.61 12.74 -11.61
N GLN A 388 27.44 13.63 -11.07
CA GLN A 388 27.62 13.74 -9.63
C GLN A 388 26.55 14.67 -9.07
N ALA A 389 25.80 14.22 -8.05
CA ALA A 389 24.83 15.05 -7.36
C ALA A 389 25.56 16.11 -6.51
N VAL A 390 25.77 17.31 -7.07
CA VAL A 390 26.26 18.46 -6.30
C VAL A 390 25.09 19.11 -5.55
N MET A 391 25.30 19.40 -4.26
CA MET A 391 24.30 19.93 -3.33
C MET A 391 23.51 21.13 -3.89
N PRO A 392 22.20 21.25 -3.64
CA PRO A 392 21.54 22.53 -3.76
C PRO A 392 22.05 23.46 -2.64
N MET A 393 22.30 24.73 -2.96
CA MET A 393 22.53 25.75 -1.94
C MET A 393 21.28 25.86 -1.07
N ALA A 394 21.41 25.57 0.21
CA ALA A 394 20.35 25.77 1.19
C ALA A 394 20.03 27.27 1.28
N VAL A 395 18.81 27.65 0.94
CA VAL A 395 18.25 28.93 1.37
C VAL A 395 17.64 28.69 2.76
N GLY A 396 18.36 29.14 3.79
CA GLY A 396 17.84 29.37 5.13
C GLY A 396 17.78 28.14 6.04
N ASP A 397 18.92 27.80 6.67
CA ASP A 397 18.92 27.13 7.97
C ASP A 397 19.65 28.02 8.98
N VAL A 398 18.85 28.74 9.79
CA VAL A 398 19.33 29.38 11.01
C VAL A 398 19.28 28.34 12.11
N GLY A 399 20.44 27.75 12.40
CA GLY A 399 20.89 27.49 13.77
C GLY A 399 20.41 26.23 14.49
N LEU A 400 21.35 25.32 14.70
CA LEU A 400 21.74 24.87 16.04
C LEU A 400 23.20 24.38 15.97
N ARG A 401 24.13 25.29 16.29
CA ARG A 401 25.57 25.00 16.38
C ARG A 401 25.86 24.38 17.75
N TYR A 402 26.40 23.17 17.75
CA TYR A 402 27.18 22.66 18.87
C TYR A 402 28.48 23.47 18.96
N ALA A 403 28.73 24.05 20.13
CA ALA A 403 29.94 24.79 20.44
C ALA A 403 31.12 23.85 20.67
N GLY A 404 32.31 24.23 20.18
CA GLY A 404 33.55 23.49 20.41
C GLY A 404 34.75 24.02 19.63
N GLN A 405 35.19 25.23 20.00
CA GLN A 405 36.55 25.80 19.96
C GLN A 405 37.50 25.52 18.78
N GLY A 406 37.94 26.62 18.15
CA GLY A 406 39.08 26.67 17.23
C GLY A 406 39.03 27.95 16.39
N GLU A 407 39.31 29.10 17.01
CA GLU A 407 39.51 30.38 16.32
C GLU A 407 40.81 30.35 15.52
N GLU A 408 40.76 30.75 14.25
CA GLU A 408 41.79 31.60 13.64
C GLU A 408 41.17 32.43 12.51
N ASN A 409 41.44 33.73 12.58
CA ASN A 409 40.79 34.84 11.88
C ASN A 409 41.10 34.91 10.38
N LEU A 410 40.08 35.18 9.56
CA LEU A 410 40.21 35.95 8.31
C LEU A 410 38.89 36.73 8.05
N GLU A 411 38.94 38.05 8.15
CA GLU A 411 37.82 38.96 7.86
C GLU A 411 37.57 39.13 6.34
N PRO A 412 36.32 39.44 5.90
CA PRO A 412 35.98 39.64 4.50
C PRO A 412 36.15 41.10 4.02
N ALA A 413 36.73 41.27 2.83
CA ALA A 413 36.81 42.56 2.14
C ALA A 413 35.47 42.90 1.45
N CYS A 414 34.96 44.10 1.75
CA CYS A 414 33.80 44.74 1.14
C CYS A 414 34.18 45.35 -0.22
N VAL A 415 33.36 45.16 -1.27
CA VAL A 415 33.39 46.01 -2.46
C VAL A 415 31.96 46.39 -2.86
N GLN A 416 31.76 47.70 -3.00
CA GLN A 416 30.53 48.41 -3.27
C GLN A 416 30.14 48.39 -4.77
N THR A 417 28.84 48.57 -4.99
CA THR A 417 27.98 48.77 -6.20
C THR A 417 28.50 49.79 -7.25
N PRO A 418 27.84 50.09 -8.43
CA PRO A 418 26.40 49.93 -8.76
C PRO A 418 25.97 49.62 -10.23
N CYS A 419 24.64 49.48 -10.34
CA CYS A 419 23.70 49.35 -11.46
C CYS A 419 23.84 50.40 -12.60
N PRO A 420 23.25 50.15 -13.78
CA PRO A 420 22.19 51.06 -14.22
C PRO A 420 20.97 50.40 -14.92
N THR A 421 19.83 51.06 -14.73
CA THR A 421 18.53 50.94 -15.41
C THR A 421 18.48 51.80 -16.68
N VAL A 422 17.81 51.35 -17.75
CA VAL A 422 17.15 52.24 -18.74
C VAL A 422 15.89 51.56 -19.30
N GLU A 423 14.78 52.30 -19.28
CA GLU A 423 13.47 51.99 -19.87
C GLU A 423 13.38 52.38 -21.35
N ASN A 424 12.35 51.82 -22.00
CA ASN A 424 11.45 52.43 -22.99
C ASN A 424 11.55 52.14 -24.50
N GLU A 425 10.32 52.05 -25.03
CA GLU A 425 9.81 52.20 -26.40
C GLU A 425 9.73 50.97 -27.32
N GLY A 426 8.48 50.64 -27.65
CA GLY A 426 8.11 49.70 -28.71
C GLY A 426 7.78 50.40 -30.04
N VAL A 427 7.28 49.57 -30.97
CA VAL A 427 6.42 49.84 -32.14
C VAL A 427 6.95 49.18 -33.43
N ARG A 428 6.11 48.27 -33.98
CA ARG A 428 5.82 47.88 -35.40
C ARG A 428 7.00 47.84 -36.40
N GLY A 429 7.20 46.86 -37.28
CA GLY A 429 6.36 45.84 -37.93
C GLY A 429 6.95 45.54 -39.33
N LEU A 430 6.36 44.58 -40.06
CA LEU A 430 6.51 44.25 -41.50
C LEU A 430 7.58 43.23 -41.96
N VAL A 431 7.08 42.00 -42.15
CA VAL A 431 7.08 41.14 -43.36
C VAL A 431 8.18 41.31 -44.43
N ALA A 432 8.86 40.19 -44.75
CA ALA A 432 9.20 39.81 -46.12
C ALA A 432 9.42 38.28 -46.23
N GLU A 433 8.60 37.61 -47.04
CA GLU A 433 8.79 36.22 -47.48
C GLU A 433 9.90 36.10 -48.54
N ARG A 434 10.61 34.98 -48.55
CA ARG A 434 11.12 34.40 -49.80
C ARG A 434 11.13 32.87 -49.75
N SER A 435 10.35 32.30 -50.66
CA SER A 435 10.17 30.88 -50.93
C SER A 435 11.43 30.25 -51.57
N MET A 436 11.80 29.04 -51.13
CA MET A 436 12.40 28.02 -52.01
C MET A 436 11.84 26.64 -51.66
N ARG A 437 11.60 25.86 -52.72
CA ARG A 437 10.81 24.63 -52.80
C ARG A 437 11.44 23.42 -52.09
N ALA A 438 10.55 22.50 -51.70
CA ALA A 438 10.74 21.24 -50.99
C ALA A 438 11.58 20.17 -51.73
N PRO A 439 11.92 19.06 -51.03
CA PRO A 439 11.21 17.82 -51.34
C PRO A 439 10.52 17.17 -50.13
N ALA A 440 9.53 16.33 -50.43
CA ALA A 440 8.50 15.79 -49.54
C ALA A 440 9.04 15.02 -48.31
N SER A 441 8.47 15.34 -47.14
CA SER A 441 8.56 14.51 -45.93
C SER A 441 7.15 14.22 -45.39
N ARG A 442 6.97 13.01 -44.86
CA ARG A 442 5.70 12.43 -44.40
C ARG A 442 5.09 13.25 -43.26
N PRO A 443 3.76 13.39 -43.16
CA PRO A 443 3.12 14.18 -42.11
C PRO A 443 3.36 13.56 -40.72
N SER A 444 3.64 14.43 -39.76
CA SER A 444 3.90 14.09 -38.36
C SER A 444 2.63 13.60 -37.67
N PHE A 445 2.80 12.76 -36.65
CA PHE A 445 1.73 12.17 -35.83
C PHE A 445 0.83 13.22 -35.15
N LEU A 446 1.33 14.45 -34.93
CA LEU A 446 0.59 15.54 -34.31
C LEU A 446 -0.40 16.23 -35.25
N ASP A 447 -0.28 16.05 -36.57
CA ASP A 447 -1.21 16.62 -37.55
C ASP A 447 -2.50 15.77 -37.72
N ARG A 448 -2.57 14.59 -37.09
CA ARG A 448 -3.76 13.70 -37.15
C ARG A 448 -4.74 13.87 -35.99
N LEU A 449 -4.47 14.77 -35.04
CA LEU A 449 -5.29 14.91 -33.82
C LEU A 449 -6.14 16.19 -33.75
N ARG A 450 -6.25 16.95 -34.86
CA ARG A 450 -7.07 18.19 -34.90
C ARG A 450 -8.44 18.07 -35.57
N SER A 451 -8.91 16.86 -35.82
CA SER A 451 -10.29 16.63 -36.21
C SER A 451 -10.83 15.46 -35.40
N PHE A 452 -11.53 15.72 -34.30
CA PHE A 452 -12.75 15.01 -33.91
C PHE A 452 -13.27 15.59 -32.57
N VAL A 453 -14.58 15.86 -32.57
CA VAL A 453 -15.47 16.26 -31.47
C VAL A 453 -15.54 17.77 -31.13
N LYS A 454 -16.51 18.39 -31.82
CA LYS A 454 -17.31 19.52 -31.33
C LYS A 454 -18.34 19.01 -30.31
N PHE A 455 -18.62 19.88 -29.33
CA PHE A 455 -19.59 19.81 -28.21
C PHE A 455 -19.27 18.84 -27.07
#